data_AF-A0A8J7NN31-F1
#
_entry.id   AF-A0A8J7NN31-F1
#
_cell.length_a   1.000
_cell.length_b   1.000
_cell.length_c   1.000
_cell.angle_alpha   90.00
_cell.angle_beta   90.00
_cell.angle_gamma   90.00
#
_symmetry.space_group_name_H-M   'P 1'
#
loop_
_entity.id
_entity.type
_entity.pdbx_description
1 polymer ?
#
loop_
_entity_poly.entity_id
_entity_poly.type
_entity_poly.pdbx_seq_one_letter_code
_entity_poly.pdbx_strand_id
1 'polypeptide(L)'
;MTSEANSDLSIADLKSTQAINEDYQDTSYDRGHLNPFRFQCDQGRTATFTLTNAAPMDPCFIRVRWYKLEKALKDQLQKECNDIEGDSYLITGTVPNQNRKIPDQAEDEEGDRTRDYDRVSVPSHVWTAVCCDHAEQEQQFSFAFLGENQEESQLETLSVAELNLRLPGLYGRSKSIKLFADDCNGDSEKSGNILASVRSKVLDSFKAQITDDDSQIIRESKRAKLDKDKQGIMQSKHLKEQNLLLLSEGYYYRFDNLREWFNTMSTLYREDKLACVLTAPSAVYREVAQSDGGGATCSLTTDIQGTSKTITASGFPCTASDQCGYKNNSYSWCNTKQGYDYCCVRECSLKDSYYQCWNGYGYVACSPQYSAVTAKGTPCRPDQQCAKYGKDYYWCYTDYNNNWEFCCSPTHYCDNHGYGYRWCYTDDRHSNWQYC
;
A
#
# COMPACT_ATOMS: atom_id res chain seq x y z
N MET A 1 -13.23 32.33 14.72
CA MET A 1 -13.98 31.10 15.03
C MET A 1 -14.88 31.40 16.20
N THR A 2 -16.18 31.10 16.08
CA THR A 2 -17.09 31.07 17.23
C THR A 2 -16.66 29.93 18.14
N SER A 3 -16.31 30.22 19.39
CA SER A 3 -16.01 29.20 20.40
C SER A 3 -17.30 28.77 21.11
N GLU A 4 -17.22 27.70 21.89
CA GLU A 4 -18.28 27.33 22.84
C GLU A 4 -18.68 28.49 23.76
N ALA A 5 -17.77 29.43 24.01
CA ALA A 5 -18.03 30.63 24.81
C ALA A 5 -19.08 31.57 24.19
N ASN A 6 -19.46 31.35 22.92
CA ASN A 6 -20.54 32.08 22.24
C ASN A 6 -21.88 31.30 22.24
N SER A 7 -21.97 30.17 22.95
CA SER A 7 -23.20 29.41 23.14
C SER A 7 -23.99 29.94 24.34
N ASP A 8 -25.32 29.93 24.25
CA ASP A 8 -26.20 30.22 25.39
C ASP A 8 -26.34 29.02 26.37
N LEU A 9 -25.73 27.87 26.05
CA LEU A 9 -25.75 26.65 26.85
C LEU A 9 -24.58 26.59 27.83
N SER A 10 -24.78 25.97 28.99
CA SER A 10 -23.68 25.68 29.90
C SER A 10 -22.75 24.61 29.30
N ILE A 11 -21.50 24.57 29.75
CA ILE A 11 -20.56 23.50 29.36
C ILE A 11 -21.15 22.12 29.69
N ALA A 12 -21.79 21.95 30.85
CA ALA A 12 -22.41 20.68 31.22
C ALA A 12 -23.51 20.24 30.24
N ASP A 13 -24.34 21.19 29.79
CA ASP A 13 -25.41 20.91 28.81
C ASP A 13 -24.83 20.55 27.45
N LEU A 14 -23.80 21.28 26.99
CA LEU A 14 -23.08 20.95 25.76
C LEU A 14 -22.49 19.54 25.86
N LYS A 15 -21.82 19.24 26.98
CA LYS A 15 -21.17 17.95 27.21
C LYS A 15 -22.15 16.76 27.15
N SER A 16 -23.42 16.98 27.43
CA SER A 16 -24.45 15.93 27.41
C SER A 16 -24.94 15.54 26.00
N THR A 17 -24.74 16.41 25.00
CA THR A 17 -25.34 16.25 23.66
C THR A 17 -24.32 16.28 22.52
N GLN A 18 -23.12 16.82 22.76
CA GLN A 18 -22.08 16.96 21.75
C GLN A 18 -20.67 16.95 22.35
N ALA A 19 -19.67 16.86 21.47
CA ALA A 19 -18.28 17.07 21.83
C ALA A 19 -17.99 18.56 22.08
N ILE A 20 -17.02 18.83 22.96
CA ILE A 20 -16.43 20.16 23.16
C ILE A 20 -14.93 20.13 22.82
N ASN A 21 -14.28 21.29 22.74
CA ASN A 21 -12.87 21.40 22.35
C ASN A 21 -11.95 20.67 23.34
N GLU A 22 -12.26 20.71 24.63
CA GLU A 22 -11.53 19.98 25.69
C GLU A 22 -11.48 18.46 25.42
N ASP A 23 -12.49 17.89 24.75
CA ASP A 23 -12.53 16.45 24.44
C ASP A 23 -11.47 16.03 23.40
N TYR A 24 -11.00 16.97 22.58
CA TYR A 24 -9.98 16.74 21.54
C TYR A 24 -8.58 17.19 21.96
N GLN A 25 -8.45 17.90 23.09
CA GLN A 25 -7.16 18.42 23.55
C GLN A 25 -6.21 17.28 23.94
N ASP A 26 -4.98 17.36 23.41
CA ASP A 26 -3.89 16.39 23.59
C ASP A 26 -4.35 14.94 23.42
N THR A 27 -5.12 14.73 22.35
CA THR A 27 -5.44 13.41 21.83
C THR A 27 -4.63 13.19 20.55
N SER A 28 -4.40 11.93 20.16
CA SER A 28 -3.78 11.61 18.88
C SER A 28 -4.71 11.80 17.68
N TYR A 29 -5.87 12.44 17.86
CA TYR A 29 -6.96 12.50 16.89
C TYR A 29 -7.21 13.91 16.37
N ASP A 30 -7.52 13.99 15.08
CA ASP A 30 -8.00 15.22 14.46
C ASP A 30 -9.52 15.35 14.55
N ARG A 31 -9.98 16.59 14.47
CA ARG A 31 -11.38 16.94 14.21
C ARG A 31 -11.66 16.73 12.72
N GLY A 32 -12.03 15.50 12.34
CA GLY A 32 -12.35 15.16 10.96
C GLY A 32 -13.75 15.64 10.57
N HIS A 33 -13.83 16.54 9.59
CA HIS A 33 -15.09 17.11 9.12
C HIS A 33 -15.94 16.06 8.38
N LEU A 34 -17.25 16.01 8.66
CA LEU A 34 -18.19 15.14 7.96
C LEU A 34 -18.78 15.81 6.73
N ASN A 35 -19.31 17.03 6.87
CA ASN A 35 -19.58 17.93 5.75
C ASN A 35 -18.29 18.72 5.43
N PRO A 36 -17.58 18.42 4.34
CA PRO A 36 -16.25 18.95 4.16
C PRO A 36 -16.27 20.42 3.73
N PHE A 37 -15.43 21.23 4.38
CA PHE A 37 -15.32 22.68 4.10
C PHE A 37 -15.07 22.99 2.62
N ARG A 38 -14.46 22.06 1.88
CA ARG A 38 -14.08 22.22 0.48
C ARG A 38 -15.30 22.31 -0.45
N PHE A 39 -16.43 21.72 -0.08
CA PHE A 39 -17.69 21.80 -0.83
C PHE A 39 -18.52 23.04 -0.49
N GLN A 40 -18.09 23.84 0.49
CA GLN A 40 -18.85 24.96 1.02
C GLN A 40 -18.14 26.30 0.74
N CYS A 41 -18.91 27.40 0.75
CA CYS A 41 -18.43 28.78 0.64
C CYS A 41 -18.96 29.65 1.79
N ASP A 42 -18.30 30.78 2.05
CA ASP A 42 -18.72 31.82 2.98
C ASP A 42 -19.18 31.31 4.37
N GLN A 43 -20.41 31.63 4.76
CA GLN A 43 -20.99 31.22 6.04
C GLN A 43 -21.17 29.70 6.12
N GLY A 44 -21.50 29.03 5.01
CA GLY A 44 -21.59 27.58 4.93
C GLY A 44 -20.25 26.92 5.25
N ARG A 45 -19.15 27.48 4.73
CA ARG A 45 -17.80 27.01 5.06
C ARG A 45 -17.48 27.21 6.54
N THR A 46 -17.86 28.35 7.11
CA THR A 46 -17.65 28.62 8.54
C THR A 46 -18.41 27.60 9.42
N ALA A 47 -19.63 27.23 9.02
CA ALA A 47 -20.45 26.25 9.74
C ALA A 47 -19.83 24.84 9.77
N THR A 48 -19.00 24.48 8.78
CA THR A 48 -18.34 23.15 8.76
C THR A 48 -17.37 22.92 9.92
N PHE A 49 -16.86 23.98 10.56
CA PHE A 49 -15.92 23.89 11.69
C PHE A 49 -16.60 23.65 13.05
N THR A 50 -17.92 23.46 13.08
CA THR A 50 -18.65 23.11 14.30
C THR A 50 -18.33 21.67 14.72
N LEU A 51 -18.25 21.39 16.03
CA LEU A 51 -17.95 20.06 16.54
C LEU A 51 -19.09 19.06 16.30
N THR A 52 -20.32 19.54 16.09
CA THR A 52 -21.45 18.72 15.61
C THR A 52 -21.25 18.19 14.19
N ASN A 53 -20.29 18.73 13.44
CA ASN A 53 -19.89 18.28 12.11
C ASN A 53 -18.51 17.59 12.12
N ALA A 54 -17.98 17.23 13.29
CA ALA A 54 -16.66 16.61 13.41
C ALA A 54 -16.73 15.27 14.14
N ALA A 55 -15.87 14.34 13.74
CA ALA A 55 -15.60 13.11 14.46
C ALA A 55 -14.08 12.94 14.69
N PRO A 56 -13.65 12.20 15.73
CA PRO A 56 -12.24 11.89 15.92
C PRO A 56 -11.71 11.03 14.78
N MET A 57 -10.81 11.57 13.96
CA MET A 57 -10.23 10.82 12.84
C MET A 57 -8.71 10.72 12.96
N ASP A 58 -8.17 9.57 12.59
CA ASP A 58 -6.73 9.34 12.55
C ASP A 58 -6.07 10.41 11.66
N PRO A 59 -5.01 11.09 12.12
CA PRO A 59 -4.41 12.20 11.38
C PRO A 59 -3.89 11.81 9.99
N CYS A 60 -3.30 10.61 9.83
CA CYS A 60 -2.83 10.13 8.55
C CYS A 60 -3.99 9.79 7.62
N PHE A 61 -5.07 9.20 8.16
CA PHE A 61 -6.30 8.96 7.42
C PHE A 61 -6.93 10.26 6.90
N ILE A 62 -7.22 11.24 7.78
CA ILE A 62 -7.98 12.43 7.39
C ILE A 62 -7.14 13.44 6.60
N ARG A 63 -5.90 13.73 7.03
CA ARG A 63 -5.06 14.78 6.40
C ARG A 63 -4.50 14.36 5.05
N VAL A 64 -4.32 13.06 4.83
CA VAL A 64 -3.70 12.54 3.60
C VAL A 64 -4.75 11.83 2.74
N ARG A 65 -5.30 10.70 3.21
CA ARG A 65 -6.12 9.82 2.38
C ARG A 65 -7.49 10.42 2.08
N TRP A 66 -8.24 10.76 3.12
CA TRP A 66 -9.57 11.33 2.98
C TRP A 66 -9.54 12.71 2.32
N TYR A 67 -8.57 13.56 2.68
CA TYR A 67 -8.36 14.86 2.03
C TYR A 67 -8.14 14.76 0.51
N LYS A 68 -7.34 13.78 0.05
CA LYS A 68 -7.11 13.55 -1.38
C LYS A 68 -8.38 13.05 -2.08
N LEU A 69 -9.14 12.17 -1.42
CA LEU A 69 -10.44 11.73 -1.90
C LEU A 69 -11.41 12.91 -2.07
N GLU A 70 -11.58 13.74 -1.04
CA GLU A 70 -12.47 14.91 -1.08
C GLU A 70 -12.08 15.88 -2.21
N LYS A 71 -10.78 16.09 -2.41
CA LYS A 71 -10.27 16.95 -3.49
C LYS A 71 -10.62 16.38 -4.85
N ALA A 72 -10.28 15.11 -5.11
CA ALA A 72 -10.56 14.45 -6.39
C ALA A 72 -12.06 14.36 -6.68
N LEU A 73 -12.86 14.07 -5.64
CA LEU A 73 -14.31 14.00 -5.73
C LEU A 73 -14.92 15.36 -6.08
N LYS A 74 -14.49 16.44 -5.42
CA LYS A 74 -14.96 17.80 -5.74
C LYS A 74 -14.71 18.15 -7.20
N ASP A 75 -13.48 17.92 -7.67
CA ASP A 75 -13.11 18.25 -9.05
C ASP A 75 -13.92 17.43 -10.06
N GLN A 76 -14.25 16.17 -9.74
CA GLN A 76 -15.04 15.32 -10.62
C GLN A 76 -16.53 15.69 -10.60
N LEU A 77 -17.10 16.01 -9.44
CA LEU A 77 -18.49 16.43 -9.34
C LEU A 77 -18.75 17.75 -10.04
N GLN A 78 -17.82 18.70 -9.93
CA GLN A 78 -17.92 19.96 -10.66
C GLN A 78 -18.07 19.70 -12.16
N LYS A 79 -17.18 18.88 -12.73
CA LYS A 79 -17.10 18.63 -14.17
C LYS A 79 -18.22 17.75 -14.71
N GLU A 80 -18.54 16.66 -14.02
CA GLU A 80 -19.42 15.61 -14.56
C GLU A 80 -20.88 15.73 -14.09
N CYS A 81 -21.16 16.62 -13.14
CA CYS A 81 -22.50 16.87 -12.61
C CYS A 81 -22.86 18.36 -12.71
N ASN A 82 -22.17 19.22 -11.97
CA ASN A 82 -22.59 20.62 -11.81
C ASN A 82 -22.47 21.44 -13.12
N ASP A 83 -21.40 21.25 -13.89
CA ASP A 83 -21.17 21.96 -15.16
C ASP A 83 -22.13 21.53 -16.27
N ILE A 84 -22.80 20.39 -16.12
CA ILE A 84 -23.82 19.88 -17.04
C ILE A 84 -25.24 20.07 -16.48
N GLU A 85 -25.44 21.02 -15.57
CA GLU A 85 -26.74 21.36 -14.98
C GLU A 85 -27.35 20.26 -14.09
N GLY A 86 -26.51 19.39 -13.52
CA GLY A 86 -26.88 18.41 -12.50
C GLY A 86 -26.66 18.92 -11.07
N ASP A 87 -27.44 18.39 -10.13
CA ASP A 87 -27.35 18.67 -8.70
C ASP A 87 -26.61 17.55 -7.97
N SER A 88 -25.51 17.91 -7.29
CA SER A 88 -24.70 16.95 -6.53
C SER A 88 -25.11 16.90 -5.06
N TYR A 89 -25.44 15.69 -4.59
CA TYR A 89 -25.81 15.38 -3.22
C TYR A 89 -24.76 14.47 -2.58
N LEU A 90 -24.29 14.84 -1.39
CA LEU A 90 -23.33 14.07 -0.62
C LEU A 90 -23.90 13.75 0.76
N ILE A 91 -23.76 12.49 1.17
CA ILE A 91 -24.09 12.02 2.51
C ILE A 91 -22.83 11.39 3.11
N THR A 92 -22.27 12.03 4.13
CA THR A 92 -21.12 11.51 4.87
C THR A 92 -21.57 11.01 6.24
N GLY A 93 -21.02 9.89 6.69
CA GLY A 93 -21.27 9.38 8.02
C GLY A 93 -20.10 8.58 8.57
N THR A 94 -20.26 8.13 9.81
CA THR A 94 -19.26 7.35 10.52
C THR A 94 -19.89 6.15 11.21
N VAL A 95 -19.12 5.07 11.35
CA VAL A 95 -19.49 3.89 12.12
C VAL A 95 -18.83 4.00 13.49
N PRO A 96 -19.58 4.20 14.59
CA PRO A 96 -18.98 4.38 15.91
C PRO A 96 -18.26 3.11 16.37
N ASN A 97 -17.09 3.24 17.00
CA ASN A 97 -16.46 2.14 17.72
C ASN A 97 -16.95 2.16 19.18
N GLN A 98 -17.45 1.02 19.66
CA GLN A 98 -17.94 0.91 21.04
C GLN A 98 -16.80 0.90 22.07
N ASN A 99 -15.61 0.50 21.66
CA ASN A 99 -14.47 0.24 22.55
C ASN A 99 -13.42 1.34 22.54
N ARG A 100 -13.60 2.40 21.73
CA ARG A 100 -12.61 3.47 21.62
C ARG A 100 -13.29 4.83 21.69
N LYS A 101 -12.86 5.65 22.64
CA LYS A 101 -13.39 6.98 22.89
C LYS A 101 -12.26 7.94 23.25
N ILE A 102 -12.51 9.23 23.08
CA ILE A 102 -11.63 10.31 23.54
C ILE A 102 -12.36 11.24 24.52
N PRO A 103 -11.62 11.92 25.40
CA PRO A 103 -10.20 11.68 25.66
C PRO A 103 -9.97 10.35 26.39
N ASP A 104 -8.87 9.65 26.07
CA ASP A 104 -8.47 8.41 26.74
C ASP A 104 -7.54 8.76 27.91
N GLN A 105 -7.88 8.28 29.10
CA GLN A 105 -7.09 8.52 30.31
C GLN A 105 -5.69 7.90 30.23
N ALA A 106 -5.52 6.80 29.51
CA ALA A 106 -4.23 6.13 29.36
C ALA A 106 -3.27 6.87 28.41
N GLU A 107 -3.81 7.69 27.48
CA GLU A 107 -3.03 8.52 26.56
C GLU A 107 -2.74 9.92 27.14
N ASP A 108 -3.30 10.25 28.31
CA ASP A 108 -3.14 11.54 28.96
C ASP A 108 -1.89 11.61 29.84
N GLU A 109 -0.79 12.13 29.28
CA GLU A 109 0.48 12.28 30.00
C GLU A 109 0.53 13.52 30.91
N GLU A 110 -0.42 14.45 30.78
CA GLU A 110 -0.53 15.67 31.58
C GLU A 110 -1.37 15.40 32.84
N GLY A 111 -0.73 14.84 33.87
CA GLY A 111 -1.37 14.50 35.15
C GLY A 111 -1.87 15.68 36.01
N ASP A 112 -1.87 16.91 35.48
CA ASP A 112 -2.26 18.14 36.19
C ASP A 112 -3.67 18.66 35.81
N ARG A 113 -4.35 18.04 34.83
CA ARG A 113 -5.69 18.43 34.41
C ARG A 113 -6.80 17.51 34.93
N THR A 114 -7.88 18.12 35.41
CA THR A 114 -9.12 17.41 35.76
C THR A 114 -10.12 17.60 34.63
N ARG A 115 -10.41 16.53 33.88
CA ARG A 115 -11.38 16.51 32.78
C ARG A 115 -12.19 15.22 32.75
N ASP A 116 -13.25 15.20 31.96
CA ASP A 116 -14.06 14.00 31.74
C ASP A 116 -13.48 13.16 30.60
N TYR A 117 -13.27 11.87 30.83
CA TYR A 117 -12.75 10.92 29.83
C TYR A 117 -13.86 10.12 29.15
N ASP A 118 -13.53 9.43 28.06
CA ASP A 118 -14.42 8.48 27.37
C ASP A 118 -15.75 9.07 26.88
N ARG A 119 -15.73 10.33 26.42
CA ARG A 119 -16.95 11.05 26.06
C ARG A 119 -17.33 10.92 24.58
N VAL A 120 -16.36 11.03 23.68
CA VAL A 120 -16.60 11.07 22.22
C VAL A 120 -16.13 9.76 21.59
N SER A 121 -17.03 9.05 20.91
CA SER A 121 -16.67 7.79 20.22
C SER A 121 -15.74 8.07 19.04
N VAL A 122 -14.62 7.36 19.00
CA VAL A 122 -13.77 7.29 17.82
C VAL A 122 -14.43 6.33 16.85
N PRO A 123 -14.82 6.75 15.63
CA PRO A 123 -15.40 5.84 14.66
C PRO A 123 -14.39 4.78 14.22
N SER A 124 -14.89 3.57 13.91
CA SER A 124 -14.14 2.51 13.25
C SER A 124 -14.02 2.74 11.75
N HIS A 125 -15.04 3.33 11.13
CA HIS A 125 -15.09 3.61 9.70
C HIS A 125 -15.70 4.97 9.42
N VAL A 126 -15.32 5.56 8.30
CA VAL A 126 -15.88 6.78 7.72
C VAL A 126 -16.33 6.46 6.29
N TRP A 127 -17.48 6.98 5.88
CA TRP A 127 -18.03 6.74 4.56
C TRP A 127 -18.66 8.00 3.98
N THR A 128 -18.66 8.10 2.65
CA THR A 128 -19.41 9.12 1.91
C THR A 128 -20.12 8.48 0.73
N ALA A 129 -21.41 8.78 0.57
CA ALA A 129 -22.21 8.42 -0.59
C ALA A 129 -22.53 9.66 -1.42
N VAL A 130 -22.55 9.49 -2.73
CA VAL A 130 -22.63 10.58 -3.69
C VAL A 130 -23.72 10.26 -4.69
N CYS A 131 -24.55 11.25 -5.01
CA CYS A 131 -25.55 11.19 -6.06
C CYS A 131 -25.44 12.46 -6.92
N CYS A 132 -25.45 12.30 -8.23
CA CYS A 132 -25.73 13.37 -9.16
C CYS A 132 -27.14 13.18 -9.71
N ASP A 133 -28.05 14.08 -9.33
CA ASP A 133 -29.38 14.14 -9.90
C ASP A 133 -29.36 15.05 -11.12
N HIS A 134 -30.04 14.62 -12.18
CA HIS A 134 -30.09 15.33 -13.45
C HIS A 134 -31.39 14.99 -14.18
N ALA A 135 -31.91 15.91 -14.99
CA ALA A 135 -33.16 15.73 -15.71
C ALA A 135 -33.11 14.55 -16.72
N GLU A 136 -31.96 14.36 -17.35
CA GLU A 136 -31.67 13.20 -18.21
C GLU A 136 -31.10 12.03 -17.38
N GLN A 137 -31.83 10.91 -17.34
CA GLN A 137 -31.47 9.73 -16.56
C GLN A 137 -30.09 9.15 -16.93
N GLU A 138 -29.69 9.24 -18.20
CA GLU A 138 -28.37 8.79 -18.69
C GLU A 138 -27.21 9.61 -18.08
N GLN A 139 -27.50 10.82 -17.60
CA GLN A 139 -26.52 11.69 -16.95
C GLN A 139 -26.45 11.49 -15.43
N GLN A 140 -27.44 10.84 -14.83
CA GLN A 140 -27.46 10.52 -13.40
C GLN A 140 -26.42 9.45 -13.06
N PHE A 141 -25.81 9.58 -11.89
CA PHE A 141 -24.86 8.60 -11.39
C PHE A 141 -24.76 8.64 -9.86
N SER A 142 -24.37 7.52 -9.27
CA SER A 142 -24.12 7.45 -7.83
C SER A 142 -23.05 6.41 -7.50
N PHE A 143 -22.33 6.65 -6.41
CA PHE A 143 -21.33 5.75 -5.88
C PHE A 143 -21.00 6.13 -4.43
N ALA A 144 -20.18 5.33 -3.78
CA ALA A 144 -19.78 5.54 -2.40
C ALA A 144 -18.32 5.18 -2.15
N PHE A 145 -17.79 5.75 -1.06
CA PHE A 145 -16.49 5.40 -0.51
C PHE A 145 -16.63 5.02 0.96
N LEU A 146 -15.85 4.04 1.40
CA LEU A 146 -15.77 3.58 2.78
C LEU A 146 -14.29 3.42 3.14
N GLY A 147 -13.88 3.92 4.30
CA GLY A 147 -12.52 3.77 4.82
C GLY A 147 -12.53 3.46 6.30
N GLU A 148 -11.55 2.69 6.75
CA GLU A 148 -11.29 2.45 8.16
C GLU A 148 -10.61 3.69 8.78
N ASN A 149 -10.93 4.02 10.02
CA ASN A 149 -10.36 5.20 10.68
C ASN A 149 -8.99 4.89 11.31
N GLN A 150 -7.99 4.63 10.46
CA GLN A 150 -6.63 4.27 10.85
C GLN A 150 -5.59 4.69 9.80
N GLU A 151 -4.34 4.81 10.21
CA GLU A 151 -3.22 5.26 9.38
C GLU A 151 -3.10 4.52 8.03
N GLU A 152 -3.22 3.19 8.04
CA GLU A 152 -3.13 2.33 6.84
C GLU A 152 -4.48 1.98 6.21
N SER A 153 -5.50 2.85 6.37
CA SER A 153 -6.82 2.60 5.79
C SER A 153 -6.77 2.37 4.28
N GLN A 154 -7.51 1.37 3.82
CA GLN A 154 -7.83 1.19 2.41
C GLN A 154 -9.13 1.95 2.10
N LEU A 155 -9.09 2.83 1.10
CA LEU A 155 -10.29 3.49 0.59
C LEU A 155 -11.02 2.53 -0.35
N GLU A 156 -12.10 1.95 0.14
CA GLU A 156 -12.97 1.09 -0.65
C GLU A 156 -13.92 1.93 -1.50
N THR A 157 -14.05 1.55 -2.77
CA THR A 157 -15.02 2.12 -3.71
C THR A 157 -16.20 1.16 -3.84
N LEU A 158 -17.41 1.66 -3.67
CA LEU A 158 -18.64 0.87 -3.63
C LEU A 158 -19.72 1.51 -4.50
N SER A 159 -20.69 0.71 -4.95
CA SER A 159 -21.99 1.26 -5.35
C SER A 159 -22.77 1.70 -4.10
N VAL A 160 -23.73 2.60 -4.25
CA VAL A 160 -24.63 2.98 -3.14
C VAL A 160 -25.39 1.75 -2.62
N ALA A 161 -25.79 0.85 -3.51
CA ALA A 161 -26.47 -0.39 -3.14
C ALA A 161 -25.58 -1.29 -2.25
N GLU A 162 -24.30 -1.43 -2.59
CA GLU A 162 -23.34 -2.18 -1.77
C GLU A 162 -23.13 -1.52 -0.41
N LEU A 163 -23.03 -0.18 -0.35
CA LEU A 163 -22.90 0.53 0.92
C LEU A 163 -24.15 0.34 1.80
N ASN A 164 -25.36 0.43 1.22
CA ASN A 164 -26.62 0.16 1.92
C ASN A 164 -26.65 -1.25 2.56
N LEU A 165 -26.05 -2.24 1.91
CA LEU A 165 -25.95 -3.62 2.43
C LEU A 165 -24.90 -3.77 3.53
N ARG A 166 -23.79 -3.03 3.45
CA ARG A 166 -22.69 -3.13 4.43
C ARG A 166 -22.97 -2.40 5.74
N LEU A 167 -23.56 -1.20 5.67
CA LEU A 167 -23.73 -0.34 6.84
C LEU A 167 -24.48 -1.02 8.01
N PRO A 168 -25.60 -1.76 7.81
CA PRO A 168 -26.29 -2.42 8.92
C PRO A 168 -25.40 -3.38 9.72
N GLY A 169 -24.56 -4.15 9.01
CA GLY A 169 -23.58 -5.05 9.63
C GLY A 169 -22.55 -4.30 10.46
N LEU A 170 -22.01 -3.21 9.91
CA LEU A 170 -21.03 -2.35 10.59
C LEU A 170 -21.62 -1.65 11.82
N TYR A 171 -22.88 -1.21 11.76
CA TYR A 171 -23.56 -0.61 12.91
C TYR A 171 -24.04 -1.63 13.95
N GLY A 172 -23.94 -2.94 13.68
CA GLY A 172 -24.50 -4.00 14.53
C GLY A 172 -26.03 -3.91 14.64
N ARG A 173 -26.71 -3.47 13.58
CA ARG A 173 -28.17 -3.27 13.56
C ARG A 173 -28.82 -4.06 12.43
N SER A 174 -29.98 -4.62 12.70
CA SER A 174 -30.78 -5.36 11.69
C SER A 174 -31.58 -4.46 10.75
N LYS A 175 -31.64 -3.14 11.02
CA LYS A 175 -32.46 -2.21 10.25
C LYS A 175 -31.75 -1.86 8.95
N SER A 176 -32.47 -1.98 7.84
CA SER A 176 -31.98 -1.52 6.53
C SER A 176 -31.75 -0.01 6.55
N ILE A 177 -30.66 0.41 5.90
CA ILE A 177 -30.34 1.81 5.65
C ILE A 177 -30.54 2.03 4.16
N LYS A 178 -31.25 3.11 3.81
CA LYS A 178 -31.48 3.53 2.44
C LYS A 178 -31.03 4.98 2.33
N LEU A 179 -29.87 5.19 1.72
CA LEU A 179 -29.22 6.51 1.66
C LEU A 179 -29.93 7.45 0.66
N PHE A 180 -30.24 6.96 -0.53
CA PHE A 180 -31.03 7.66 -1.55
C PHE A 180 -32.27 6.84 -1.88
N ALA A 181 -33.38 7.50 -2.26
CA ALA A 181 -34.67 6.84 -2.45
C ALA A 181 -34.62 5.74 -3.53
N ASP A 182 -33.90 5.98 -4.62
CA ASP A 182 -33.79 5.14 -5.81
C ASP A 182 -32.33 4.78 -6.16
N ASP A 183 -31.40 4.96 -5.22
CA ASP A 183 -29.95 4.82 -5.43
C ASP A 183 -29.39 5.66 -6.61
N CYS A 184 -30.14 6.65 -7.12
CA CYS A 184 -29.65 7.67 -8.05
C CYS A 184 -28.89 7.09 -9.26
N ASN A 185 -29.47 6.05 -9.87
CA ASN A 185 -28.93 5.35 -11.03
C ASN A 185 -27.51 4.78 -10.83
N GLY A 186 -27.22 4.26 -9.62
CA GLY A 186 -25.88 3.79 -9.23
C GLY A 186 -25.33 2.61 -10.03
N ASP A 187 -26.19 1.81 -10.66
CA ASP A 187 -25.77 0.65 -11.48
C ASP A 187 -25.44 1.03 -12.95
N SER A 188 -25.47 2.32 -13.28
CA SER A 188 -25.17 2.79 -14.64
C SER A 188 -23.69 2.67 -15.00
N GLU A 189 -23.40 2.50 -16.29
CA GLU A 189 -22.03 2.52 -16.81
C GLU A 189 -21.32 3.85 -16.49
N LYS A 190 -22.07 4.96 -16.51
CA LYS A 190 -21.58 6.29 -16.14
C LYS A 190 -21.09 6.33 -14.69
N SER A 191 -21.83 5.74 -13.76
CA SER A 191 -21.43 5.60 -12.35
C SER A 191 -20.08 4.88 -12.21
N GLY A 192 -19.92 3.74 -12.90
CA GLY A 192 -18.66 2.99 -12.92
C GLY A 192 -17.49 3.78 -13.49
N ASN A 193 -17.70 4.46 -14.62
CA ASN A 193 -16.67 5.26 -15.29
C ASN A 193 -16.22 6.46 -14.44
N ILE A 194 -17.16 7.16 -13.80
CA ILE A 194 -16.84 8.30 -12.94
C ILE A 194 -16.15 7.83 -11.66
N LEU A 195 -16.62 6.75 -11.04
CA LEU A 195 -15.98 6.16 -9.86
C LEU A 195 -14.53 5.75 -10.16
N ALA A 196 -14.28 5.12 -11.31
CA ALA A 196 -12.93 4.79 -11.78
C ALA A 196 -12.06 6.03 -12.00
N SER A 197 -12.63 7.11 -12.57
CA SER A 197 -11.94 8.39 -12.76
C SER A 197 -11.53 9.04 -11.43
N VAL A 198 -12.45 9.11 -10.45
CA VAL A 198 -12.14 9.63 -9.10
C VAL A 198 -11.02 8.80 -8.48
N ARG A 199 -11.14 7.47 -8.55
CA ARG A 199 -10.12 6.56 -8.05
C ARG A 199 -8.75 6.83 -8.68
N SER A 200 -8.68 6.95 -10.01
CA SER A 200 -7.41 7.25 -10.71
C SER A 200 -6.79 8.56 -10.25
N LYS A 201 -7.60 9.63 -10.11
CA LYS A 201 -7.12 10.94 -9.64
C LYS A 201 -6.56 10.88 -8.22
N VAL A 202 -7.22 10.14 -7.32
CA VAL A 202 -6.71 9.90 -5.98
C VAL A 202 -5.35 9.22 -6.05
N LEU A 203 -5.23 8.14 -6.83
CA LEU A 203 -3.96 7.42 -7.02
C LEU A 203 -2.85 8.30 -7.61
N ASP A 204 -3.15 9.10 -8.63
CA ASP A 204 -2.17 9.99 -9.24
C ASP A 204 -1.69 11.07 -8.27
N SER A 205 -2.58 11.54 -7.37
CA SER A 205 -2.19 12.47 -6.30
C SER A 205 -1.27 11.83 -5.25
N PHE A 206 -1.34 10.51 -5.05
CA PHE A 206 -0.36 9.79 -4.24
C PHE A 206 0.98 9.66 -4.97
N LYS A 207 0.98 9.27 -6.24
CA LYS A 207 2.21 9.21 -7.06
C LYS A 207 2.94 10.55 -7.09
N ALA A 208 2.20 11.65 -7.26
CA ALA A 208 2.78 12.99 -7.28
C ALA A 208 3.44 13.37 -5.95
N GLN A 209 2.78 13.07 -4.82
CA GLN A 209 3.36 13.36 -3.49
C GLN A 209 4.63 12.54 -3.24
N ILE A 210 4.65 11.26 -3.61
CA ILE A 210 5.86 10.42 -3.50
C ILE A 210 7.00 11.05 -4.30
N THR A 211 6.72 11.48 -5.53
CA THR A 211 7.73 12.10 -6.40
C THR A 211 8.27 13.41 -5.82
N ASP A 212 7.41 14.22 -5.19
CA ASP A 212 7.78 15.51 -4.57
C ASP A 212 8.57 15.32 -3.27
N ASP A 213 8.11 14.43 -2.37
CA ASP A 213 8.82 14.07 -1.13
C ASP A 213 10.18 13.43 -1.46
N ASP A 214 10.26 12.54 -2.45
CA ASP A 214 11.51 11.95 -2.93
C ASP A 214 12.46 12.99 -3.53
N SER A 215 11.93 14.03 -4.18
CA SER A 215 12.74 15.13 -4.73
C SER A 215 13.36 16.00 -3.64
N GLN A 216 12.71 16.10 -2.47
CA GLN A 216 13.17 16.88 -1.32
C GLN A 216 14.10 16.08 -0.40
N ILE A 217 13.96 14.75 -0.33
CA ILE A 217 14.71 13.88 0.59
C ILE A 217 16.03 13.35 -0.02
N ILE A 218 16.14 13.24 -1.35
CA ILE A 218 17.32 12.65 -2.00
C ILE A 218 18.40 13.71 -2.23
N ARG A 219 19.50 13.66 -1.45
CA ARG A 219 20.73 14.45 -1.69
C ARG A 219 21.17 14.33 -3.16
N GLU A 220 21.57 15.45 -3.78
CA GLU A 220 21.97 15.54 -5.20
C GLU A 220 22.95 14.44 -5.65
N SER A 221 23.87 14.03 -4.77
CA SER A 221 24.84 12.96 -5.04
C SER A 221 24.21 11.56 -5.13
N LYS A 222 23.16 11.28 -4.35
CA LYS A 222 22.39 10.03 -4.45
C LYS A 222 21.51 10.04 -5.70
N ARG A 223 20.98 11.22 -6.09
CA ARG A 223 20.22 11.41 -7.32
C ARG A 223 21.06 11.14 -8.58
N ALA A 224 22.27 11.68 -8.65
CA ALA A 224 23.17 11.44 -9.78
C ALA A 224 23.55 9.96 -9.96
N LYS A 225 23.72 9.22 -8.86
CA LYS A 225 23.94 7.76 -8.90
C LYS A 225 22.70 7.04 -9.45
N LEU A 226 21.54 7.42 -8.94
CA LEU A 226 20.27 6.83 -9.31
C LEU A 226 19.91 7.14 -10.77
N ASP A 227 20.12 8.36 -11.25
CA ASP A 227 19.94 8.74 -12.67
C ASP A 227 20.87 7.96 -13.61
N LYS A 228 22.10 7.68 -13.19
CA LYS A 228 23.03 6.80 -13.92
C LYS A 228 22.51 5.37 -13.96
N ASP A 229 22.00 4.86 -12.84
CA ASP A 229 21.39 3.53 -12.76
C ASP A 229 20.11 3.47 -13.63
N LYS A 230 19.33 4.57 -13.73
CA LYS A 230 18.18 4.71 -14.66
C LYS A 230 18.60 4.49 -16.10
N GLN A 231 19.68 5.14 -16.53
CA GLN A 231 20.16 5.03 -17.90
C GLN A 231 20.59 3.60 -18.25
N GLY A 232 21.08 2.83 -17.28
CA GLY A 232 21.36 1.40 -17.46
C GLY A 232 20.08 0.56 -17.54
N ILE A 233 19.13 0.79 -16.63
CA ILE A 233 17.85 0.06 -16.58
C ILE A 233 17.00 0.32 -17.83
N MET A 234 16.93 1.58 -18.28
CA MET A 234 16.15 2.01 -19.45
C MET A 234 16.72 1.54 -20.80
N GLN A 235 17.89 0.88 -20.82
CA GLN A 235 18.39 0.19 -22.02
C GLN A 235 17.69 -1.15 -22.26
N SER A 236 16.98 -1.68 -21.25
CA SER A 236 16.15 -2.87 -21.42
C SER A 236 15.08 -2.64 -22.48
N LYS A 237 14.96 -3.59 -23.41
CA LYS A 237 13.87 -3.61 -24.41
C LYS A 237 12.58 -4.22 -23.85
N HIS A 238 12.65 -4.80 -22.67
CA HIS A 238 11.56 -5.54 -22.01
C HIS A 238 10.84 -4.70 -20.95
N LEU A 239 11.39 -3.53 -20.58
CA LEU A 239 10.79 -2.59 -19.64
C LEU A 239 10.17 -1.38 -20.38
N LYS A 240 9.01 -0.92 -19.90
CA LYS A 240 8.32 0.28 -20.39
C LYS A 240 8.43 1.40 -19.36
N GLU A 241 8.82 2.62 -19.78
CA GLU A 241 9.03 3.74 -18.86
C GLU A 241 7.81 4.06 -17.99
N GLN A 242 6.61 3.96 -18.55
CA GLN A 242 5.35 4.21 -17.85
C GLN A 242 5.08 3.30 -16.63
N ASN A 243 5.73 2.15 -16.57
CA ASN A 243 5.59 1.18 -15.48
C ASN A 243 6.75 1.25 -14.48
N LEU A 244 7.74 2.11 -14.74
CA LEU A 244 8.89 2.33 -13.89
C LEU A 244 8.55 3.36 -12.80
N LEU A 245 8.89 3.02 -11.57
CA LEU A 245 8.74 3.87 -10.40
C LEU A 245 10.13 4.15 -9.83
N LEU A 246 10.37 5.41 -9.50
CA LEU A 246 11.58 5.84 -8.82
C LEU A 246 11.26 6.16 -7.37
N LEU A 247 11.97 5.53 -6.46
CA LEU A 247 11.74 5.63 -5.01
C LEU A 247 13.06 5.87 -4.30
N SER A 248 13.00 6.38 -3.07
CA SER A 248 14.21 6.68 -2.26
C SER A 248 15.18 5.49 -2.09
N GLU A 249 14.69 4.26 -2.25
CA GLU A 249 15.42 3.00 -2.11
C GLU A 249 15.99 2.46 -3.44
N GLY A 250 15.45 2.86 -4.59
CA GLY A 250 15.84 2.31 -5.89
C GLY A 250 14.77 2.45 -6.97
N TYR A 251 14.96 1.72 -8.08
CA TYR A 251 13.97 1.60 -9.15
C TYR A 251 13.07 0.40 -8.91
N TYR A 252 11.78 0.59 -9.15
CA TYR A 252 10.78 -0.44 -9.06
C TYR A 252 10.01 -0.53 -10.38
N TYR A 253 9.48 -1.71 -10.68
CA TYR A 253 8.69 -1.94 -11.89
C TYR A 253 7.39 -2.62 -11.54
N ARG A 254 6.30 -2.11 -12.13
CA ARG A 254 4.95 -2.62 -11.94
C ARG A 254 4.55 -3.55 -13.08
N PHE A 255 3.97 -4.68 -12.70
CA PHE A 255 3.29 -5.62 -13.58
C PHE A 255 1.80 -5.65 -13.28
N ASP A 256 1.00 -6.01 -14.27
CA ASP A 256 -0.45 -6.10 -14.14
C ASP A 256 -0.85 -7.25 -13.21
N ASN A 257 -0.03 -8.31 -13.14
CA ASN A 257 -0.23 -9.45 -12.25
C ASN A 257 1.06 -10.24 -12.01
N LEU A 258 1.03 -11.17 -11.05
CA LEU A 258 2.17 -12.01 -10.68
C LEU A 258 2.63 -12.93 -11.82
N ARG A 259 1.74 -13.36 -12.72
CA ARG A 259 2.11 -14.19 -13.88
C ARG A 259 2.97 -13.41 -14.87
N GLU A 260 2.62 -12.16 -15.15
CA GLU A 260 3.41 -11.30 -16.04
C GLU A 260 4.81 -11.04 -15.47
N TRP A 261 4.90 -10.74 -14.17
CA TRP A 261 6.18 -10.64 -13.46
C TRP A 261 7.00 -11.93 -13.61
N PHE A 262 6.40 -13.09 -13.32
CA PHE A 262 7.08 -14.39 -13.37
C PHE A 262 7.63 -14.70 -14.77
N ASN A 263 6.84 -14.44 -15.81
CA ASN A 263 7.24 -14.65 -17.20
C ASN A 263 8.37 -13.72 -17.64
N THR A 264 8.46 -12.53 -17.02
CA THR A 264 9.40 -11.47 -17.43
C THR A 264 10.71 -11.53 -16.65
N MET A 265 10.69 -11.92 -15.38
CA MET A 265 11.87 -11.87 -14.50
C MET A 265 13.06 -12.66 -15.03
N SER A 266 12.83 -13.84 -15.63
CA SER A 266 13.90 -14.67 -16.20
C SER A 266 14.52 -14.03 -17.45
N THR A 267 13.71 -13.32 -18.23
CA THR A 267 14.17 -12.60 -19.43
C THR A 267 15.03 -11.41 -19.03
N LEU A 268 14.57 -10.59 -18.08
CA LEU A 268 15.35 -9.47 -17.52
C LEU A 268 16.69 -9.94 -16.94
N TYR A 269 16.67 -11.06 -16.19
CA TYR A 269 17.87 -11.60 -15.56
C TYR A 269 18.92 -12.05 -16.59
N ARG A 270 18.50 -12.74 -17.66
CA ARG A 270 19.42 -13.31 -18.66
C ARG A 270 19.85 -12.31 -19.73
N GLU A 271 18.91 -11.54 -20.27
CA GLU A 271 19.13 -10.68 -21.43
C GLU A 271 19.61 -9.29 -21.04
N ASP A 272 19.00 -8.72 -19.99
CA ASP A 272 19.28 -7.33 -19.58
C ASP A 272 20.22 -7.23 -18.38
N LYS A 273 20.59 -8.36 -17.77
CA LYS A 273 21.40 -8.43 -16.54
C LYS A 273 20.76 -7.67 -15.37
N LEU A 274 19.44 -7.75 -15.28
CA LEU A 274 18.63 -7.11 -14.25
C LEU A 274 17.86 -8.15 -13.44
N ALA A 275 18.04 -8.15 -12.11
CA ALA A 275 17.14 -8.86 -11.23
C ALA A 275 15.92 -7.99 -10.93
N CYS A 276 14.74 -8.60 -11.06
CA CYS A 276 13.44 -8.01 -10.74
C CYS A 276 12.91 -8.73 -9.51
N VAL A 277 13.37 -8.29 -8.34
CA VAL A 277 13.11 -8.91 -7.04
C VAL A 277 11.70 -8.53 -6.60
N LEU A 278 10.77 -9.50 -6.55
CA LEU A 278 9.40 -9.30 -6.10
C LEU A 278 9.38 -8.71 -4.70
N THR A 279 8.66 -7.61 -4.51
CA THR A 279 8.59 -6.90 -3.22
C THR A 279 7.16 -6.85 -2.71
N ALA A 280 6.98 -6.83 -1.40
CA ALA A 280 5.69 -6.53 -0.81
C ALA A 280 5.29 -5.11 -1.19
N PRO A 281 4.03 -4.86 -1.56
CA PRO A 281 3.57 -3.48 -1.67
C PRO A 281 3.63 -2.84 -0.28
N SER A 282 4.47 -1.81 -0.11
CA SER A 282 4.41 -0.86 1.00
C SER A 282 2.98 -0.33 1.17
N ALA A 283 2.66 0.22 2.34
CA ALA A 283 1.35 0.84 2.59
C ALA A 283 0.99 1.92 1.55
N VAL A 284 2.01 2.56 0.96
CA VAL A 284 1.88 3.52 -0.15
C VAL A 284 1.60 2.81 -1.49
N TYR A 285 2.19 1.63 -1.71
CA TYR A 285 2.00 0.83 -2.92
C TYR A 285 0.67 0.06 -2.97
N ARG A 286 0.01 -0.22 -1.83
CA ARG A 286 -1.29 -0.92 -1.83
C ARG A 286 -2.39 -0.10 -2.50
N GLU A 287 -2.42 1.21 -2.31
CA GLU A 287 -3.38 2.07 -3.02
C GLU A 287 -3.12 2.05 -4.53
N VAL A 288 -1.84 2.16 -4.94
CA VAL A 288 -1.46 2.18 -6.36
C VAL A 288 -1.70 0.83 -7.07
N ALA A 289 -1.52 -0.31 -6.38
CA ALA A 289 -1.54 -1.66 -6.97
C ALA A 289 -2.94 -2.29 -7.16
N GLN A 290 -3.98 -1.76 -6.52
CA GLN A 290 -5.29 -2.42 -6.46
C GLN A 290 -6.21 -2.19 -7.68
N SER A 291 -5.75 -1.51 -8.74
CA SER A 291 -6.63 -1.12 -9.84
C SER A 291 -7.20 -2.27 -10.69
N ASP A 292 -6.72 -3.52 -10.55
CA ASP A 292 -7.30 -4.67 -11.28
C ASP A 292 -7.05 -6.05 -10.62
N GLY A 293 -7.01 -6.11 -9.29
CA GLY A 293 -6.84 -7.38 -8.57
C GLY A 293 -5.43 -7.99 -8.72
N GLY A 294 -4.52 -7.65 -7.80
CA GLY A 294 -3.29 -8.43 -7.60
C GLY A 294 -2.13 -8.14 -8.56
N GLY A 295 -1.83 -6.86 -8.84
CA GLY A 295 -0.60 -6.46 -9.53
C GLY A 295 0.67 -6.83 -8.73
N ALA A 296 1.73 -7.21 -9.44
CA ALA A 296 3.04 -7.50 -8.84
C ALA A 296 3.99 -6.31 -9.01
N THR A 297 4.81 -6.04 -7.99
CA THR A 297 5.84 -5.00 -8.05
C THR A 297 7.18 -5.63 -7.71
N CYS A 298 8.22 -5.27 -8.46
CA CYS A 298 9.58 -5.71 -8.17
C CYS A 298 10.53 -4.53 -8.04
N SER A 299 11.54 -4.69 -7.18
CA SER A 299 12.73 -3.83 -7.18
C SER A 299 13.67 -4.29 -8.27
N LEU A 300 14.17 -3.35 -9.09
CA LEU A 300 15.16 -3.59 -10.12
C LEU A 300 16.56 -3.37 -9.56
N THR A 301 17.45 -4.34 -9.78
CA THR A 301 18.87 -4.24 -9.42
C THR A 301 19.77 -4.87 -10.46
N THR A 302 20.93 -4.27 -10.68
CA THR A 302 22.03 -4.82 -11.52
C THR A 302 22.98 -5.71 -10.71
N ASP A 303 22.80 -5.79 -9.38
CA ASP A 303 23.62 -6.58 -8.47
C ASP A 303 23.21 -8.07 -8.47
N ILE A 304 23.25 -8.71 -9.65
CA ILE A 304 22.85 -10.11 -9.82
C ILE A 304 23.96 -11.10 -9.44
N GLN A 305 23.62 -12.30 -8.97
CA GLN A 305 24.62 -13.31 -8.63
C GLN A 305 25.44 -13.72 -9.87
N GLY A 306 26.77 -13.63 -9.77
CA GLY A 306 27.71 -13.84 -10.87
C GLY A 306 28.45 -12.58 -11.31
N THR A 307 27.79 -11.42 -11.18
CA THR A 307 28.40 -10.09 -11.34
C THR A 307 28.51 -9.35 -10.01
N SER A 308 27.66 -9.72 -9.05
CA SER A 308 27.64 -9.24 -7.67
C SER A 308 28.90 -9.63 -6.92
N LYS A 309 29.47 -8.67 -6.17
CA LYS A 309 30.54 -8.92 -5.21
C LYS A 309 30.04 -9.09 -3.78
N THR A 310 28.77 -8.81 -3.54
CA THR A 310 28.18 -8.59 -2.23
C THR A 310 27.43 -9.82 -1.72
N ILE A 311 27.04 -10.73 -2.61
CA ILE A 311 26.19 -11.88 -2.29
C ILE A 311 26.82 -13.19 -2.79
N THR A 312 26.85 -14.17 -1.90
CA THR A 312 27.32 -15.54 -2.15
C THR A 312 26.35 -16.32 -3.02
N ALA A 313 26.77 -17.47 -3.56
CA ALA A 313 25.95 -18.35 -4.39
C ALA A 313 24.67 -18.78 -3.67
N SER A 314 24.73 -19.09 -2.38
CA SER A 314 23.55 -19.51 -1.61
C SER A 314 22.62 -18.35 -1.21
N GLY A 315 23.03 -17.10 -1.46
CA GLY A 315 22.24 -15.89 -1.19
C GLY A 315 22.63 -15.13 0.08
N PHE A 316 23.66 -15.56 0.82
CA PHE A 316 24.14 -14.82 1.99
C PHE A 316 24.88 -13.53 1.61
N PRO A 317 24.67 -12.43 2.35
CA PRO A 317 25.48 -11.24 2.19
C PRO A 317 26.91 -11.48 2.71
N CYS A 318 27.88 -11.07 1.93
CA CYS A 318 29.28 -10.99 2.32
C CYS A 318 29.50 -9.90 3.38
N THR A 319 30.48 -10.10 4.26
CA THR A 319 30.90 -9.04 5.20
C THR A 319 31.48 -7.85 4.45
N ALA A 320 31.30 -6.65 4.97
CA ALA A 320 31.76 -5.41 4.33
C ALA A 320 33.28 -5.42 4.02
N SER A 321 34.08 -6.06 4.88
CA SER A 321 35.53 -6.18 4.73
C SER A 321 35.99 -7.27 3.78
N ASP A 322 35.09 -8.17 3.36
CA ASP A 322 35.47 -9.38 2.62
C ASP A 322 34.39 -9.76 1.61
N GLN A 323 34.50 -9.18 0.42
CA GLN A 323 33.59 -9.35 -0.71
C GLN A 323 33.97 -10.57 -1.56
N CYS A 324 33.05 -11.06 -2.40
CA CYS A 324 33.31 -12.16 -3.32
C CYS A 324 34.52 -11.87 -4.23
N GLY A 325 35.42 -12.83 -4.32
CA GLY A 325 36.57 -12.78 -5.21
C GLY A 325 37.45 -14.02 -5.13
N TYR A 326 38.33 -14.17 -6.12
CA TYR A 326 39.40 -15.15 -6.11
C TYR A 326 40.47 -14.71 -5.10
N LYS A 327 40.52 -15.38 -3.96
CA LYS A 327 41.55 -15.16 -2.94
C LYS A 327 42.74 -16.08 -3.19
N ASN A 328 43.46 -16.51 -2.16
CA ASN A 328 44.57 -17.49 -2.26
C ASN A 328 44.11 -18.91 -2.68
N ASN A 329 42.95 -19.06 -3.33
CA ASN A 329 42.33 -20.30 -3.77
C ASN A 329 41.92 -20.19 -5.24
N SER A 330 41.68 -21.34 -5.90
CA SER A 330 41.22 -21.41 -7.29
C SER A 330 39.72 -21.14 -7.49
N TYR A 331 39.00 -20.75 -6.44
CA TYR A 331 37.57 -20.48 -6.45
C TYR A 331 37.23 -19.15 -5.76
N SER A 332 36.12 -18.56 -6.16
CA SER A 332 35.57 -17.32 -5.61
C SER A 332 34.72 -17.62 -4.38
N TRP A 333 34.93 -16.87 -3.30
CA TRP A 333 34.21 -17.02 -2.03
C TRP A 333 34.30 -15.76 -1.18
N CYS A 334 33.47 -15.66 -0.14
CA CYS A 334 33.54 -14.59 0.86
C CYS A 334 33.13 -15.07 2.26
N ASN A 335 33.51 -14.33 3.30
CA ASN A 335 32.98 -14.53 4.65
C ASN A 335 31.61 -13.87 4.80
N THR A 336 30.73 -14.53 5.55
CA THR A 336 29.37 -14.13 5.92
C THR A 336 29.25 -14.14 7.45
N LYS A 337 28.10 -13.73 8.00
CA LYS A 337 27.84 -13.84 9.44
C LYS A 337 27.79 -15.31 9.95
N GLN A 338 27.67 -16.27 9.04
CA GLN A 338 27.44 -17.68 9.36
C GLN A 338 28.64 -18.59 9.00
N GLY A 339 29.75 -18.01 8.56
CA GLY A 339 30.94 -18.74 8.11
C GLY A 339 31.43 -18.20 6.77
N TYR A 340 31.98 -19.06 5.92
CA TYR A 340 32.28 -18.71 4.53
C TYR A 340 31.29 -19.38 3.59
N ASP A 341 31.06 -18.80 2.42
CA ASP A 341 30.29 -19.43 1.35
C ASP A 341 30.90 -19.12 -0.03
N TYR A 342 30.64 -19.99 -1.00
CA TYR A 342 31.12 -19.84 -2.37
C TYR A 342 30.40 -18.69 -3.07
N CYS A 343 31.10 -18.06 -4.00
CA CYS A 343 30.54 -17.01 -4.83
C CYS A 343 30.46 -17.45 -6.29
N CYS A 344 29.39 -17.05 -6.95
CA CYS A 344 29.24 -17.24 -8.37
C CYS A 344 30.19 -16.31 -9.15
N VAL A 345 30.89 -16.86 -10.14
CA VAL A 345 31.71 -16.10 -11.10
C VAL A 345 30.95 -15.91 -12.43
N ARG A 346 29.91 -16.73 -12.64
CA ARG A 346 28.97 -16.62 -13.76
C ARG A 346 27.55 -16.57 -13.22
N GLU A 347 26.63 -16.12 -14.04
CA GLU A 347 25.22 -16.01 -13.69
C GLU A 347 24.65 -17.31 -13.11
N CYS A 348 23.94 -17.18 -11.99
CA CYS A 348 23.12 -18.24 -11.44
C CYS A 348 22.02 -18.62 -12.43
N SER A 349 22.10 -19.83 -13.01
CA SER A 349 21.25 -20.24 -14.13
C SER A 349 20.61 -21.60 -13.84
N LEU A 350 19.37 -21.77 -14.28
CA LEU A 350 18.66 -23.05 -14.20
C LEU A 350 19.24 -24.03 -15.23
N LYS A 351 19.75 -25.17 -14.75
CA LYS A 351 20.25 -26.27 -15.57
C LYS A 351 19.82 -27.60 -14.95
N ASP A 352 19.32 -28.53 -15.76
CA ASP A 352 18.87 -29.85 -15.31
C ASP A 352 17.94 -29.80 -14.08
N SER A 353 17.02 -28.83 -14.07
CA SER A 353 16.02 -28.58 -13.01
C SER A 353 16.58 -28.13 -11.65
N TYR A 354 17.78 -27.54 -11.61
CA TYR A 354 18.26 -26.82 -10.42
C TYR A 354 19.10 -25.60 -10.80
N TYR A 355 19.04 -24.55 -9.97
CA TYR A 355 19.90 -23.38 -10.14
C TYR A 355 21.33 -23.68 -9.71
N GLN A 356 22.27 -23.46 -10.63
CA GLN A 356 23.70 -23.63 -10.40
C GLN A 356 24.55 -22.56 -11.09
N CYS A 357 25.73 -22.31 -10.54
CA CYS A 357 26.69 -21.36 -11.08
C CYS A 357 28.11 -21.92 -10.99
N TRP A 358 29.00 -21.40 -11.83
CA TRP A 358 30.43 -21.71 -11.77
C TRP A 358 31.10 -20.83 -10.72
N ASN A 359 31.83 -21.43 -9.77
CA ASN A 359 32.54 -20.69 -8.71
C ASN A 359 34.03 -20.43 -9.04
N GLY A 360 34.51 -20.83 -10.21
CA GLY A 360 35.93 -20.76 -10.59
C GLY A 360 36.63 -22.12 -10.64
N TYR A 361 36.12 -23.11 -9.89
CA TYR A 361 36.67 -24.46 -9.83
C TYR A 361 35.65 -25.53 -10.23
N GLY A 362 34.39 -25.35 -9.83
CA GLY A 362 33.30 -26.30 -10.08
C GLY A 362 31.95 -25.61 -10.15
N TYR A 363 30.92 -26.38 -10.51
CA TYR A 363 29.54 -25.94 -10.41
C TYR A 363 29.03 -26.15 -8.98
N VAL A 364 28.39 -25.11 -8.43
CA VAL A 364 27.76 -25.12 -7.10
C VAL A 364 26.31 -24.71 -7.23
N ALA A 365 25.46 -25.17 -6.31
CA ALA A 365 24.08 -24.71 -6.21
C ALA A 365 24.06 -23.19 -5.95
N CYS A 366 23.12 -22.49 -6.57
CA CYS A 366 22.95 -21.05 -6.37
C CYS A 366 21.48 -20.66 -6.25
N SER A 367 21.23 -19.41 -5.88
CA SER A 367 19.89 -18.83 -5.68
C SER A 367 19.79 -17.48 -6.37
N PRO A 368 19.12 -17.36 -7.53
CA PRO A 368 18.98 -16.04 -8.16
C PRO A 368 18.25 -15.08 -7.20
N GLN A 369 18.44 -13.77 -7.37
CA GLN A 369 17.62 -12.78 -6.65
C GLN A 369 16.30 -12.62 -7.40
N TYR A 370 15.19 -12.99 -6.75
CA TYR A 370 13.87 -12.98 -7.38
C TYR A 370 12.74 -12.55 -6.44
N SER A 371 12.87 -12.71 -5.13
CA SER A 371 11.81 -12.33 -4.20
C SER A 371 12.34 -11.85 -2.85
N ALA A 372 11.69 -10.83 -2.31
CA ALA A 372 11.82 -10.34 -0.95
C ALA A 372 10.54 -10.59 -0.12
N VAL A 373 9.65 -11.45 -0.62
CA VAL A 373 8.43 -11.89 0.07
C VAL A 373 8.31 -13.41 0.10
N THR A 374 7.75 -13.93 1.19
CA THR A 374 7.51 -15.35 1.42
C THR A 374 6.38 -15.87 0.53
N ALA A 375 6.16 -17.18 0.51
CA ALA A 375 5.03 -17.80 -0.21
C ALA A 375 3.67 -17.22 0.22
N LYS A 376 3.54 -16.79 1.48
CA LYS A 376 2.34 -16.16 2.04
C LYS A 376 2.28 -14.64 1.84
N GLY A 377 3.28 -14.04 1.20
CA GLY A 377 3.39 -12.60 1.00
C GLY A 377 3.95 -11.83 2.19
N THR A 378 4.43 -12.50 3.23
CA THR A 378 5.12 -11.84 4.35
C THR A 378 6.44 -11.24 3.86
N PRO A 379 6.77 -9.99 4.20
CA PRO A 379 8.08 -9.42 3.88
C PRO A 379 9.23 -10.21 4.53
N CYS A 380 10.27 -10.49 3.76
CA CYS A 380 11.54 -10.99 4.27
C CYS A 380 12.35 -9.85 4.88
N ARG A 381 13.29 -10.21 5.76
CA ARG A 381 14.29 -9.28 6.26
C ARG A 381 15.11 -8.67 5.13
N PRO A 382 15.43 -7.36 5.19
CA PRO A 382 16.23 -6.70 4.15
C PRO A 382 17.63 -7.31 3.97
N ASP A 383 18.23 -7.85 5.04
CA ASP A 383 19.55 -8.49 5.00
C ASP A 383 19.50 -9.98 4.63
N GLN A 384 18.30 -10.54 4.41
CA GLN A 384 18.12 -11.95 4.09
C GLN A 384 16.81 -12.17 3.30
N GLN A 385 16.86 -11.89 1.99
CA GLN A 385 15.77 -12.10 1.04
C GLN A 385 15.49 -13.59 0.77
N CYS A 386 14.61 -13.96 -0.16
CA CYS A 386 14.38 -15.37 -0.47
C CYS A 386 15.60 -15.99 -1.17
N ALA A 387 16.19 -17.00 -0.54
CA ALA A 387 17.27 -17.80 -1.12
C ALA A 387 17.35 -19.18 -0.46
N LYS A 388 18.28 -20.03 -0.91
CA LYS A 388 18.49 -21.36 -0.34
C LYS A 388 19.24 -21.37 0.98
N TYR A 389 20.21 -20.46 1.16
CA TYR A 389 21.00 -20.39 2.40
C TYR A 389 21.60 -21.74 2.83
N GLY A 390 22.11 -22.51 1.85
CA GLY A 390 22.68 -23.84 2.07
C GLY A 390 21.63 -24.95 2.26
N LYS A 391 20.36 -24.71 1.96
CA LYS A 391 19.27 -25.69 1.96
C LYS A 391 18.85 -26.07 0.53
N ASP A 392 18.05 -27.12 0.41
CA ASP A 392 17.48 -27.55 -0.88
C ASP A 392 16.17 -26.82 -1.23
N TYR A 393 15.67 -25.96 -0.35
CA TYR A 393 14.44 -25.17 -0.49
C TYR A 393 14.71 -23.67 -0.29
N TYR A 394 13.83 -22.82 -0.80
CA TYR A 394 13.89 -21.37 -0.66
C TYR A 394 13.15 -20.91 0.59
N TRP A 395 13.76 -20.00 1.34
CA TRP A 395 13.20 -19.47 2.58
C TRP A 395 13.84 -18.14 2.94
N CYS A 396 13.26 -17.44 3.91
CA CYS A 396 13.86 -16.24 4.50
C CYS A 396 13.42 -16.08 5.96
N TYR A 397 14.15 -15.26 6.73
CA TYR A 397 13.63 -14.78 8.02
C TYR A 397 12.68 -13.62 7.78
N THR A 398 11.57 -13.60 8.50
CA THR A 398 10.56 -12.52 8.47
C THR A 398 10.83 -11.47 9.54
N ASP A 399 11.59 -11.79 10.58
CA ASP A 399 11.99 -10.86 11.63
C ASP A 399 13.35 -11.18 12.27
N TYR A 400 13.76 -10.31 13.21
CA TYR A 400 15.02 -10.45 13.95
C TYR A 400 14.92 -11.39 15.16
N ASN A 401 13.75 -12.01 15.40
CA ASN A 401 13.53 -13.03 16.42
C ASN A 401 13.73 -14.45 15.87
N ASN A 402 14.26 -14.57 14.65
CA ASN A 402 14.48 -15.81 13.91
C ASN A 402 13.19 -16.52 13.47
N ASN A 403 12.07 -15.79 13.36
CA ASN A 403 10.91 -16.31 12.66
C ASN A 403 11.22 -16.40 11.17
N TRP A 404 10.88 -17.52 10.55
CA TRP A 404 11.18 -17.79 9.15
C TRP A 404 10.00 -18.44 8.44
N GLU A 405 9.93 -18.22 7.14
CA GLU A 405 8.92 -18.84 6.28
C GLU A 405 9.54 -19.30 4.96
N PHE A 406 8.84 -20.21 4.29
CA PHE A 406 9.20 -20.66 2.95
C PHE A 406 8.91 -19.59 1.90
N CYS A 407 9.73 -19.58 0.86
CA CYS A 407 9.52 -18.79 -0.34
C CYS A 407 9.15 -19.70 -1.51
N CYS A 408 8.35 -19.18 -2.45
CA CYS A 408 8.14 -19.87 -3.73
C CYS A 408 9.47 -20.01 -4.47
N SER A 409 9.75 -21.16 -5.09
CA SER A 409 10.90 -21.37 -5.96
C SER A 409 10.87 -20.37 -7.13
N PRO A 410 12.01 -19.85 -7.61
CA PRO A 410 12.08 -19.03 -8.82
C PRO A 410 11.64 -19.77 -10.09
N THR A 411 11.43 -21.09 -10.04
CA THR A 411 10.81 -21.86 -11.13
C THR A 411 9.30 -21.96 -11.04
N HIS A 412 8.69 -21.31 -10.05
CA HIS A 412 7.24 -21.31 -9.81
C HIS A 412 6.78 -19.95 -9.25
N TYR A 413 5.48 -19.73 -9.20
CA TYR A 413 4.91 -18.55 -8.55
C TYR A 413 3.63 -18.95 -7.84
N CYS A 414 3.16 -18.07 -6.97
CA CYS A 414 1.91 -18.26 -6.26
C CYS A 414 0.71 -18.07 -7.21
N ASP A 415 -0.04 -19.14 -7.47
CA ASP A 415 -1.27 -19.10 -8.26
C ASP A 415 -2.16 -20.29 -7.88
N ASN A 416 -3.37 -20.37 -8.43
CA ASN A 416 -4.29 -21.48 -8.23
C ASN A 416 -3.78 -22.79 -8.88
N HIS A 417 -3.02 -22.70 -9.97
CA HIS A 417 -2.49 -23.86 -10.74
C HIS A 417 -3.53 -24.95 -11.02
N GLY A 418 -4.79 -24.57 -11.25
CA GLY A 418 -5.90 -25.49 -11.51
C GLY A 418 -6.63 -26.04 -10.26
N TYR A 419 -6.30 -25.56 -9.06
CA TYR A 419 -6.94 -25.91 -7.80
C TYR A 419 -7.79 -24.76 -7.23
N GLY A 420 -8.63 -25.07 -6.24
CA GLY A 420 -9.46 -24.08 -5.53
C GLY A 420 -8.70 -23.24 -4.48
N TYR A 421 -7.37 -23.31 -4.46
CA TYR A 421 -6.50 -22.60 -3.53
C TYR A 421 -5.19 -22.21 -4.22
N ARG A 422 -4.52 -21.19 -3.69
CA ARG A 422 -3.24 -20.71 -4.20
C ARG A 422 -2.08 -21.46 -3.55
N TRP A 423 -1.07 -21.80 -4.33
CA TRP A 423 0.11 -22.48 -3.83
C TRP A 423 1.31 -22.30 -4.75
N CYS A 424 2.49 -22.67 -4.25
CA CYS A 424 3.69 -22.75 -5.07
C CYS A 424 4.67 -23.83 -4.56
N TYR A 425 5.54 -24.31 -5.45
CA TYR A 425 6.68 -25.14 -5.03
C TYR A 425 7.72 -24.28 -4.30
N THR A 426 8.41 -24.87 -3.32
CA THR A 426 9.44 -24.21 -2.50
C THR A 426 10.86 -24.68 -2.80
N ASP A 427 11.02 -25.59 -3.77
CA ASP A 427 12.32 -26.07 -4.24
C ASP A 427 12.33 -26.23 -5.76
N ASP A 428 13.53 -26.29 -6.36
CA ASP A 428 13.69 -26.35 -7.82
C ASP A 428 13.18 -27.68 -8.41
N ARG A 429 13.19 -28.77 -7.63
CA ARG A 429 12.80 -30.11 -8.06
C ARG A 429 11.29 -30.34 -7.98
N HIS A 430 10.55 -29.34 -7.53
CA HIS A 430 9.10 -29.41 -7.35
C HIS A 430 8.69 -30.57 -6.43
N SER A 431 9.49 -30.83 -5.40
CA SER A 431 9.24 -31.91 -4.45
C SER A 431 8.40 -31.47 -3.25
N ASN A 432 8.51 -30.20 -2.85
CA ASN A 432 7.81 -29.61 -1.72
C ASN A 432 7.06 -28.36 -2.16
N TRP A 433 5.90 -28.12 -1.55
CA TRP A 433 5.02 -27.00 -1.85
C TRP A 433 4.49 -26.35 -0.58
N GLN A 434 4.01 -25.11 -0.72
CA GLN A 434 3.38 -24.34 0.34
C GLN A 434 2.16 -23.60 -0.19
N TYR A 435 1.20 -23.36 0.70
CA TYR A 435 0.08 -22.48 0.43
C TYR A 435 0.53 -21.03 0.34
N CYS A 436 -0.20 -20.31 -0.50
CA CYS A 436 -0.41 -18.89 -0.34
C CYS A 436 -1.88 -18.67 0.06
#